data_AF-A0A931W9U8-F1
#
_entry.id   AF-A0A931W9U8-F1
#
_cell.length_a   1.000
_cell.length_b   1.000
_cell.length_c   1.000
_cell.angle_alpha   90.00
_cell.angle_beta   90.00
_cell.angle_gamma   90.00
#
_symmetry.space_group_name_H-M   'P 1'
#
loop_
_entity.id
_entity.type
_entity.pdbx_description
1 polymer ?
#
loop_
_entity_poly.entity_id
_entity_poly.type
_entity_poly.pdbx_seq_one_letter_code
_entity_poly.pdbx_strand_id
1 'polypeptide(L)'
;MKEFFNDIKNDRVFIGGFSLAFVLILLSTIYVLLSYTKIPPYIPLFNQLPWGYDRLGTRLMIFLPIALAFTTAIGNIIFSSIIYRKTQIVSRMLAATGLIVAFLSFLFIVRTIQLVI
;
A
#
# COMPACT_ATOMS: atom_id res chain seq x y z
N MET A 1 -26.64 3.13 14.41
CA MET A 1 -25.54 2.55 13.62
C MET A 1 -25.75 2.69 12.11
N LYS A 2 -26.95 2.43 11.57
CA LYS A 2 -27.22 2.56 10.13
C LYS A 2 -26.93 3.94 9.54
N GLU A 3 -27.28 5.02 10.23
CA GLU A 3 -27.01 6.41 9.78
C GLU A 3 -25.51 6.67 9.63
N PHE A 4 -24.70 6.22 10.59
CA PHE A 4 -23.24 6.35 10.53
C PHE A 4 -22.61 5.63 9.33
N PHE A 5 -23.07 4.42 9.01
CA PHE A 5 -22.60 3.73 7.81
C PHE A 5 -23.04 4.44 6.52
N ASN A 6 -24.23 5.05 6.50
CA ASN A 6 -24.67 5.87 5.38
C ASN A 6 -23.85 7.15 5.22
N ASP A 7 -23.49 7.81 6.31
CA ASP A 7 -22.68 9.04 6.29
C ASP A 7 -21.27 8.78 5.74
N ILE A 8 -20.66 7.65 6.12
CA ILE A 8 -19.38 7.20 5.55
C ILE A 8 -19.57 6.81 4.08
N LYS A 9 -20.65 6.07 3.77
CA LYS A 9 -20.92 5.60 2.40
C LYS A 9 -21.19 6.74 1.40
N ASN A 10 -21.66 7.88 1.89
CA ASN A 10 -21.89 9.06 1.07
C ASN A 10 -20.62 9.91 0.88
N ASP A 11 -19.58 9.72 1.69
CA ASP A 11 -18.30 10.41 1.52
C ASP A 11 -17.46 9.75 0.43
N ARG A 12 -17.62 10.27 -0.79
CA ARG A 12 -16.90 9.79 -1.98
C ARG A 12 -15.38 9.94 -1.86
N VAL A 13 -14.89 10.93 -1.12
CA VAL A 13 -13.44 11.14 -0.95
C VAL A 13 -12.88 10.05 -0.04
N PHE A 14 -13.57 9.79 1.08
CA PHE A 14 -13.21 8.71 2.00
C PHE A 14 -13.20 7.35 1.32
N ILE A 15 -14.30 6.97 0.66
CA ILE A 15 -14.41 5.66 0.00
C ILE A 15 -13.47 5.59 -1.19
N GLY A 16 -13.47 6.61 -2.04
CA GLY A 16 -12.62 6.64 -3.24
C GLY A 16 -11.15 6.51 -2.89
N GLY A 17 -10.68 7.19 -1.83
CA GLY A 17 -9.29 7.10 -1.37
C GLY A 17 -8.90 5.67 -0.96
N PHE A 18 -9.70 5.02 -0.11
CA PHE A 18 -9.41 3.65 0.31
C PHE A 18 -9.63 2.62 -0.81
N SER A 19 -10.66 2.78 -1.63
CA SER A 19 -10.88 1.91 -2.79
C SER A 19 -9.73 1.96 -3.78
N LEU A 20 -9.24 3.16 -4.13
CA LEU A 20 -8.07 3.31 -5.00
C LEU A 20 -6.80 2.73 -4.35
N ALA A 21 -6.60 2.92 -3.05
CA ALA A 21 -5.48 2.31 -2.34
C ALA A 21 -5.50 0.78 -2.44
N PHE A 22 -6.66 0.15 -2.23
CA PHE A 22 -6.82 -1.30 -2.39
C PHE A 22 -6.61 -1.76 -3.83
N VAL A 23 -7.10 -1.01 -4.82
CA VAL A 23 -6.84 -1.32 -6.25
C VAL A 23 -5.33 -1.31 -6.52
N LEU A 24 -4.59 -0.31 -6.02
CA LEU A 24 -3.14 -0.26 -6.18
C LEU A 24 -2.42 -1.42 -5.48
N ILE A 25 -2.84 -1.81 -4.28
CA ILE A 25 -2.29 -2.97 -3.56
C ILE A 25 -2.58 -4.26 -4.34
N LEU A 26 -3.79 -4.41 -4.88
CA LEU A 26 -4.18 -5.56 -5.70
C LEU A 26 -3.33 -5.63 -6.97
N LEU A 27 -3.21 -4.53 -7.70
CA LEU A 27 -2.37 -4.45 -8.91
C LEU A 27 -0.90 -4.75 -8.60
N SER A 28 -0.38 -4.23 -7.49
CA SER A 28 0.98 -4.55 -7.01
C SER A 28 1.14 -6.05 -6.79
N THR A 29 0.16 -6.69 -6.15
CA THR A 29 0.17 -8.13 -5.85
C THR A 29 0.14 -8.96 -7.12
N ILE A 30 -0.78 -8.63 -8.04
CA ILE A 30 -0.88 -9.30 -9.34
C ILE A 30 0.44 -9.16 -10.12
N TYR A 31 1.02 -7.96 -10.16
CA TYR A 31 2.25 -7.70 -10.89
C TYR A 31 3.44 -8.50 -10.34
N VAL A 32 3.57 -8.59 -9.01
CA VAL A 32 4.57 -9.45 -8.36
C VAL A 32 4.34 -10.92 -8.73
N LEU A 33 3.11 -11.42 -8.63
CA LEU A 33 2.79 -12.82 -8.93
C LEU A 33 3.10 -13.20 -10.38
N LEU A 34 2.75 -12.34 -11.34
CA LEU A 34 3.03 -12.55 -12.77
C LEU A 34 4.54 -12.54 -13.07
N SER A 35 5.32 -11.77 -12.30
CA SER A 35 6.77 -11.65 -12.49
C SER A 35 7.58 -12.63 -11.65
N TYR A 36 6.96 -13.31 -10.67
CA TYR A 36 7.65 -13.99 -9.57
C TYR A 36 8.66 -15.04 -10.00
N THR A 37 8.37 -15.78 -11.07
CA THR A 37 9.26 -16.82 -11.62
C THR A 37 10.51 -16.25 -12.29
N LYS A 38 10.46 -14.99 -12.75
CA LYS A 38 11.55 -14.29 -13.43
C LYS A 38 12.45 -13.52 -12.45
N ILE A 39 11.94 -13.20 -11.26
CA ILE A 39 12.70 -12.45 -10.25
C ILE A 39 13.88 -13.31 -9.76
N PRO A 40 15.12 -12.80 -9.69
CA PRO A 40 16.25 -13.55 -9.13
C PRO A 40 16.06 -13.88 -7.64
N PRO A 41 16.85 -14.80 -7.06
CA PRO A 41 16.75 -15.16 -5.64
C PRO A 41 17.05 -13.99 -4.70
N TYR A 42 17.84 -13.01 -5.15
CA TYR A 42 18.22 -11.81 -4.41
C TYR A 42 17.87 -10.55 -5.19
N ILE A 43 17.27 -9.57 -4.52
CA ILE A 43 16.80 -8.32 -5.12
C ILE A 43 17.19 -7.11 -4.27
N PRO A 44 17.53 -5.96 -4.90
CA PRO A 44 17.89 -4.76 -4.17
C PRO A 44 16.63 -4.08 -3.59
N LEU A 45 16.30 -4.41 -2.34
CA LEU A 45 15.13 -3.87 -1.63
C LEU A 45 15.49 -2.73 -0.68
N PHE A 46 16.66 -2.81 -0.04
CA PHE A 46 17.04 -1.88 1.01
C PHE A 46 17.99 -0.81 0.47
N ASN A 47 17.45 0.11 -0.33
CA ASN A 47 18.23 1.14 -1.03
C ASN A 47 18.98 2.13 -0.11
N GLN A 48 18.69 2.14 1.19
CA GLN A 48 19.35 2.98 2.19
C GLN A 48 20.57 2.31 2.83
N LEU A 49 20.78 1.00 2.61
CA LEU A 49 21.92 0.27 3.14
C LEU A 49 23.16 0.41 2.24
N PRO A 50 24.37 0.20 2.78
CA PRO A 50 25.60 0.24 1.99
C PRO A 50 25.55 -0.68 0.76
N TRP A 51 26.33 -0.31 -0.26
CA TRP A 51 26.49 -1.15 -1.44
C TRP A 51 27.08 -2.50 -1.08
N GLY A 52 26.47 -3.59 -1.56
CA GLY A 52 26.93 -4.94 -1.30
C GLY A 52 25.79 -5.90 -1.03
N TYR A 53 26.04 -6.90 -0.19
CA TYR A 53 25.06 -7.90 0.20
C TYR A 53 23.98 -7.34 1.13
N ASP A 54 24.31 -6.32 1.93
CA ASP A 54 23.39 -5.76 2.94
C ASP A 54 22.11 -5.15 2.32
N ARG A 55 22.18 -4.62 1.10
CA ARG A 55 20.99 -4.08 0.39
C ARG A 55 20.08 -5.15 -0.23
N LEU A 56 20.54 -6.41 -0.29
CA LEU A 56 19.84 -7.49 -0.97
C LEU A 56 18.84 -8.15 -0.02
N GLY A 57 17.56 -8.12 -0.39
CA GLY A 57 16.55 -8.97 0.21
C GLY A 57 16.38 -10.25 -0.60
N THR A 58 15.84 -11.29 0.04
CA THR A 58 15.46 -12.51 -0.67
C THR A 58 14.27 -12.24 -1.58
N ARG A 59 14.05 -13.08 -2.59
CA ARG A 59 12.90 -12.99 -3.51
C ARG A 59 11.56 -12.81 -2.78
N LEU A 60 11.36 -13.50 -1.66
CA LEU A 60 10.12 -13.42 -0.86
C LEU A 60 9.91 -12.03 -0.24
N MET A 61 10.98 -11.29 0.03
CA MET A 61 10.89 -9.95 0.62
C MET A 61 10.29 -8.90 -0.34
N ILE A 62 10.08 -9.21 -1.64
CA ILE A 62 9.34 -8.34 -2.56
C ILE A 62 7.89 -8.09 -2.09
N PHE A 63 7.33 -8.98 -1.27
CA PHE A 63 6.00 -8.82 -0.68
C PHE A 63 5.97 -7.83 0.50
N LEU A 64 7.13 -7.41 1.02
CA LEU A 64 7.21 -6.53 2.19
C LEU A 64 6.58 -5.15 1.94
N PRO A 65 6.84 -4.43 0.83
CA PRO A 65 6.13 -3.19 0.51
C PRO A 65 4.61 -3.36 0.34
N ILE A 66 4.16 -4.53 -0.15
CA ILE A 66 2.73 -4.87 -0.27
C ILE A 66 2.12 -5.05 1.12
N ALA A 67 2.76 -5.84 1.98
CA ALA A 67 2.31 -6.08 3.34
C ALA A 67 2.23 -4.77 4.15
N LEU A 68 3.25 -3.91 4.05
CA LEU A 68 3.24 -2.60 4.70
C LEU A 68 2.12 -1.69 4.18
N ALA A 69 1.92 -1.64 2.85
CA ALA A 69 0.80 -0.88 2.27
C ALA A 69 -0.57 -1.42 2.73
N PHE A 70 -0.70 -2.74 2.82
CA PHE A 70 -1.94 -3.37 3.28
C PHE A 70 -2.21 -3.12 4.76
N THR A 71 -1.22 -3.29 5.64
CA THR A 71 -1.35 -3.02 7.06
C THR A 71 -1.64 -1.54 7.33
N THR A 72 -0.98 -0.62 6.62
CA THR A 72 -1.24 0.82 6.75
C THR A 72 -2.64 1.18 6.24
N ALA A 73 -3.10 0.61 5.12
CA ALA A 73 -4.46 0.82 4.62
C ALA A 73 -5.52 0.33 5.63
N ILE A 74 -5.37 -0.89 6.17
CA ILE A 74 -6.28 -1.44 7.20
C ILE A 74 -6.25 -0.57 8.45
N GLY A 75 -5.06 -0.24 8.96
CA GLY A 75 -4.91 0.62 10.13
C GLY A 75 -5.62 1.96 9.94
N ASN A 76 -5.38 2.62 8.80
CA ASN A 76 -6.02 3.89 8.47
C ASN A 76 -7.54 3.77 8.35
N ILE A 77 -8.08 2.67 7.82
CA ILE A 77 -9.54 2.45 7.77
C ILE A 77 -10.12 2.34 9.18
N ILE A 78 -9.47 1.57 10.06
CA ILE A 78 -9.92 1.38 11.44
C ILE A 78 -9.90 2.73 12.17
N PHE A 79 -8.76 3.44 12.16
CA PHE A 79 -8.62 4.73 12.84
C PHE A 79 -9.55 5.80 12.25
N SER A 80 -9.66 5.87 10.93
CA SER A 80 -10.51 6.85 10.27
C SER A 80 -11.99 6.61 10.54
N SER A 81 -12.42 5.35 10.69
CA SER A 81 -13.79 5.01 11.08
C SER A 81 -14.11 5.43 12.53
N ILE A 82 -13.15 5.27 13.45
CA ILE A 82 -13.31 5.71 14.85
C ILE A 82 -13.38 7.24 14.96
N ILE A 83 -12.53 7.95 14.20
CA ILE A 83 -12.39 9.40 14.26
C ILE A 83 -13.45 10.14 13.43
N TYR A 84 -14.10 9.46 12.48
CA TYR A 84 -15.01 10.08 11.50
C TYR A 84 -16.09 10.97 12.13
N ARG A 85 -16.64 10.56 13.28
CA ARG A 85 -17.66 11.35 14.01
C ARG A 85 -17.12 12.61 14.68
N LYS A 86 -15.83 12.62 15.01
CA LYS A 86 -15.18 13.76 15.69
C LYS A 86 -14.74 14.79 14.65
N THR A 87 -14.02 14.34 13.61
CA THR A 87 -13.42 15.21 12.61
C THR A 87 -13.32 14.52 11.24
N GLN A 88 -14.25 14.82 10.33
CA GLN A 88 -14.25 14.26 8.96
C GLN A 88 -12.97 14.57 8.19
N ILE A 89 -12.37 15.74 8.40
CA ILE A 89 -11.13 16.16 7.75
C ILE A 89 -9.99 15.17 8.07
N VAL A 90 -9.83 14.78 9.32
CA VAL A 90 -8.78 13.84 9.75
C VAL A 90 -8.99 12.47 9.11
N SER A 91 -10.23 11.99 9.03
CA SER A 91 -10.54 10.73 8.36
C SER A 91 -10.23 10.76 6.87
N ARG A 92 -10.49 11.89 6.18
CA ARG A 92 -10.11 12.07 4.77
C ARG A 92 -8.60 12.15 4.59
N MET A 93 -7.87 12.79 5.52
CA MET A 93 -6.41 12.81 5.51
C MET A 93 -5.83 11.40 5.66
N LEU A 94 -6.39 10.56 6.52
CA LEU A 94 -5.99 9.15 6.67
C LEU A 94 -6.25 8.31 5.40
N ALA A 95 -7.35 8.58 4.69
CA ALA A 95 -7.61 7.96 3.40
C ALA A 95 -6.56 8.40 2.36
N ALA A 96 -6.23 9.70 2.31
CA ALA A 96 -5.22 10.25 1.41
C ALA A 96 -3.80 9.72 1.70
N THR A 97 -3.40 9.64 2.98
CA THR A 97 -2.09 9.06 3.33
C THR A 97 -2.02 7.58 2.99
N GLY A 98 -3.10 6.83 3.21
CA GLY A 98 -3.18 5.42 2.80
C GLY A 98 -3.03 5.25 1.28
N LEU A 99 -3.66 6.12 0.50
CA LEU A 99 -3.53 6.14 -0.95
C LEU A 99 -2.10 6.47 -1.39
N ILE A 100 -1.46 7.46 -0.78
CA ILE A 100 -0.07 7.83 -1.10
C ILE A 100 0.88 6.66 -0.79
N VAL A 101 0.73 6.02 0.37
CA VAL A 101 1.56 4.85 0.74
C VAL A 101 1.36 3.71 -0.26
N ALA A 102 0.12 3.39 -0.63
CA ALA A 102 -0.17 2.36 -1.64
C ALA A 102 0.43 2.70 -3.01
N PHE A 103 0.35 3.96 -3.44
CA PHE A 103 0.93 4.42 -4.70
C PHE A 103 2.46 4.36 -4.70
N LEU A 104 3.11 4.80 -3.63
CA LEU A 104 4.56 4.73 -3.50
C LEU A 104 5.06 3.28 -3.42
N SER A 105 4.34 2.39 -2.71
CA SER A 105 4.63 0.95 -2.69
C SER A 105 4.50 0.34 -4.09
N PHE A 106 3.45 0.68 -4.84
CA PHE A 106 3.27 0.22 -6.22
C PHE A 106 4.44 0.66 -7.12
N LEU A 107 4.80 1.96 -7.09
CA LEU A 107 5.94 2.48 -7.86
C LEU A 107 7.25 1.80 -7.49
N PHE A 108 7.47 1.60 -6.19
CA PHE A 108 8.67 0.93 -5.68
C PHE A 108 8.77 -0.51 -6.23
N ILE A 109 7.67 -1.28 -6.21
CA ILE A 109 7.61 -2.64 -6.74
C ILE A 109 7.87 -2.68 -8.24
N VAL A 110 7.19 -1.82 -9.01
CA VAL A 110 7.36 -1.73 -10.47
C VAL A 110 8.82 -1.46 -10.80
N ARG A 111 9.41 -0.45 -10.17
CA ARG A 111 10.81 -0.07 -10.38
C ARG A 111 11.78 -1.17 -9.99
N THR A 112 11.54 -1.83 -8.84
CA THR A 112 12.41 -2.90 -8.35
C THR A 112 12.40 -4.06 -9.34
N ILE A 113 11.23 -4.49 -9.80
CA ILE A 113 11.12 -5.61 -10.75
C ILE A 113 11.77 -5.25 -12.10
N GLN A 114 11.53 -4.05 -12.64
CA GLN A 114 12.14 -3.59 -13.89
C GLN A 114 13.66 -3.45 -13.83
N LEU A 115 14.22 -3.30 -12.63
CA LEU A 115 15.67 -3.22 -12.46
C LEU A 115 16.35 -4.60 -12.56
N VAL A 116 15.63 -5.68 -12.28
CA VAL A 116 16.19 -7.04 -12.18
C VAL A 116 15.68 -8.02 -13.23
N ILE A 117 14.63 -7.65 -13.99
CA ILE A 117 14.17 -8.35 -15.20
C ILE A 117 14.67 -7.59 -16.41
#